data_AF-A0A3N7D0N8-F1
#
_entry.id   AF-A0A3N7D0N8-F1
#
_cell.length_a   1.000
_cell.length_b   1.000
_cell.length_c   1.000
_cell.angle_alpha   90.00
_cell.angle_beta   90.00
_cell.angle_gamma   90.00
#
_symmetry.space_group_name_H-M   'P 1'
#
loop_
_entity.id
_entity.type
_entity.pdbx_description
1 polymer ?
#
loop_
_entity_poly.entity_id
_entity_poly.type
_entity_poly.pdbx_seq_one_letter_code
_entity_poly.pdbx_strand_id
1 'polypeptide(L)' 'MKENLILSSSVSLGDYIRKIRIENGYSQYDMANALEISQNSYCLLENGRTKFMLDRIIQIAAVFELSPREFLEGYFNQN' A
#
# COMPACT_ATOMS: atom_id res chain seq x y z
N MET A 1 17.62 -29.36 -2.11
CA MET A 1 17.16 -28.07 -1.55
C MET A 1 15.77 -27.83 -2.12
N LYS A 2 14.73 -28.04 -1.32
CA LYS A 2 13.37 -27.71 -1.75
C LYS A 2 13.23 -26.21 -1.57
N GLU A 3 13.24 -25.45 -2.66
CA GLU A 3 12.63 -24.12 -2.65
C GLU A 3 11.16 -24.32 -2.29
N ASN A 4 10.82 -24.11 -1.03
CA ASN A 4 9.44 -23.98 -0.63
C ASN A 4 8.95 -22.67 -1.25
N LEU A 5 8.25 -22.81 -2.37
CA LEU A 5 7.32 -21.84 -2.92
C LEU A 5 6.27 -21.58 -1.82
N ILE A 6 6.54 -20.63 -0.93
CA ILE A 6 5.61 -20.22 0.13
C ILE A 6 4.44 -19.52 -0.57
N LEU A 7 3.44 -20.33 -0.93
CA LEU A 7 2.05 -19.92 -1.06
C LEU A 7 1.45 -19.89 0.35
N SER A 8 1.98 -19.03 1.24
CA SER A 8 1.18 -18.53 2.37
C SER A 8 0.28 -17.44 1.80
N SER A 9 -0.90 -17.21 2.37
CA SER A 9 -1.82 -16.16 1.91
C SER A 9 -1.15 -14.79 2.05
N SER A 10 -0.43 -14.36 1.00
CA SER A 10 0.37 -13.14 1.01
C SER A 10 -0.54 -11.93 1.14
N VAL A 11 -0.31 -11.11 2.16
CA VAL A 11 -0.98 -9.82 2.33
C VAL A 11 -0.70 -9.01 1.08
N SER A 12 -1.74 -8.56 0.37
CA SER A 12 -1.54 -7.77 -0.84
C SER A 12 -1.01 -6.38 -0.47
N LEU A 13 -0.33 -5.71 -1.40
CA LEU A 13 0.11 -4.33 -1.19
C LEU A 13 -1.07 -3.39 -0.88
N GLY A 14 -2.24 -3.64 -1.48
CA GLY A 14 -3.47 -2.90 -1.19
C GLY A 14 -3.95 -3.09 0.26
N ASP A 15 -3.84 -4.31 0.80
CA ASP A 15 -4.20 -4.60 2.19
C ASP A 15 -3.24 -3.94 3.18
N TYR A 16 -1.94 -3.94 2.87
CA TYR A 16 -0.94 -3.23 3.67
C TYR A 16 -1.20 -1.72 3.69
N ILE A 17 -1.46 -1.12 2.53
CA ILE A 17 -1.79 0.32 2.43
C ILE A 17 -3.05 0.65 3.22
N ARG A 18 -4.08 -0.20 3.12
CA ARG A 18 -5.31 -0.06 3.91
C ARG A 18 -5.03 -0.11 5.41
N LYS A 19 -4.20 -1.05 5.86
CA LYS A 19 -3.81 -1.20 7.27
C LYS A 19 -3.15 0.07 7.79
N ILE A 20 -2.06 0.52 7.17
CA ILE A 20 -1.33 1.70 7.63
C ILE A 20 -2.18 2.97 7.54
N ARG A 21 -3.07 3.08 6.53
CA ARG A 21 -4.02 4.19 6.41
C ARG A 21 -4.93 4.27 7.63
N ILE A 22 -5.52 3.14 8.04
CA ILE A 22 -6.44 3.06 9.19
C ILE A 22 -5.69 3.33 10.50
N GLU A 23 -4.48 2.78 10.65
CA GLU A 23 -3.64 2.99 11.85
C GLU A 23 -3.25 4.45 12.05
N ASN A 24 -3.12 5.21 10.96
CA ASN A 24 -2.83 6.65 10.97
C ASN A 24 -4.11 7.52 10.96
N GLY A 25 -5.30 6.93 11.03
CA GLY A 25 -6.56 7.67 11.12
C GLY A 25 -7.02 8.34 9.81
N TYR A 26 -6.40 8.01 8.68
CA TYR A 26 -6.77 8.58 7.39
C TYR A 26 -8.00 7.88 6.79
N SER A 27 -8.93 8.67 6.25
CA SER A 27 -9.99 8.17 5.39
C SER A 27 -9.46 7.91 3.97
N GLN A 28 -10.24 7.18 3.16
CA GLN A 28 -9.93 7.04 1.73
C GLN A 28 -9.98 8.39 0.99
N TYR A 29 -10.76 9.36 1.49
CA TYR A 29 -10.82 10.70 0.94
C TYR A 29 -9.52 11.47 1.21
N ASP A 30 -8.99 11.38 2.43
CA ASP A 30 -7.74 12.07 2.81
C ASP A 30 -6.57 11.59 1.93
N MET A 31 -6.44 10.27 1.77
CA MET A 31 -5.41 9.70 0.91
C MET A 31 -5.61 10.08 -0.56
N ALA A 32 -6.83 10.05 -1.06
CA ALA A 32 -7.12 10.42 -2.45
C ALA A 32 -6.76 11.89 -2.72
N ASN A 33 -7.07 12.78 -1.77
CA ASN A 33 -6.72 14.19 -1.84
C ASN A 33 -5.19 14.40 -1.82
N ALA A 34 -4.47 13.74 -0.91
CA ALA A 34 -3.01 13.82 -0.82
C ALA A 34 -2.29 13.27 -2.07
N LEU A 35 -2.93 12.32 -2.76
CA LEU A 35 -2.40 11.67 -3.95
C LEU A 35 -2.90 12.28 -5.27
N GLU A 36 -3.71 13.35 -5.19
CA GLU A 36 -4.34 14.05 -6.32
C GLU A 36 -5.10 13.09 -7.27
N ILE A 37 -5.88 12.17 -6.70
CA ILE A 37 -6.72 11.23 -7.44
C ILE A 37 -8.16 11.23 -6.91
N SER A 38 -9.08 10.61 -7.66
CA SER A 38 -10.44 10.41 -7.15
C SER A 38 -10.45 9.40 -5.99
N GLN A 39 -11.39 9.58 -5.05
CA GLN A 39 -11.62 8.60 -3.98
C GLN A 39 -11.89 7.19 -4.52
N ASN A 40 -12.62 7.09 -5.63
CA ASN A 40 -12.88 5.81 -6.30
C ASN A 40 -11.58 5.16 -6.81
N SER A 41 -10.68 5.96 -7.42
CA SER A 41 -9.36 5.48 -7.85
C SER A 41 -8.55 4.95 -6.67
N TYR A 42 -8.56 5.63 -5.53
CA TYR A 42 -7.90 5.16 -4.31
C TYR A 42 -8.53 3.87 -3.76
N CYS A 43 -9.86 3.78 -3.75
CA CYS A 43 -10.58 2.56 -3.36
C CYS A 43 -10.20 1.36 -4.24
N LEU A 44 -10.07 1.55 -5.56
CA LEU A 44 -9.63 0.50 -6.47
C LEU A 44 -8.19 0.05 -6.22
N LEU A 45 -7.29 0.97 -5.82
CA LEU A 45 -5.92 0.64 -5.42
C LEU A 45 -5.89 -0.29 -4.20
N GLU A 46 -6.59 0.04 -3.12
CA GLU A 46 -6.62 -0.80 -1.91
C GLU A 46 -7.30 -2.16 -2.13
N ASN A 47 -8.17 -2.27 -3.13
CA ASN A 47 -8.85 -3.50 -3.50
C ASN A 47 -8.09 -4.32 -4.56
N GLY A 48 -6.86 -3.92 -4.90
CA GLY A 48 -6.03 -4.64 -5.89
C GLY A 48 -6.58 -4.59 -7.32
N ARG A 49 -7.50 -3.68 -7.62
CA ARG A 49 -8.13 -3.51 -8.95
C ARG A 49 -7.32 -2.59 -9.86
N THR A 50 -6.29 -1.94 -9.32
CA THR A 50 -5.35 -1.10 -10.05
C THR A 50 -3.93 -1.53 -9.72
N LYS A 51 -3.08 -1.67 -10.75
CA LYS A 51 -1.66 -2.01 -10.57
C LYS A 51 -0.91 -0.82 -9.96
N PHE A 52 -0.05 -1.09 -8.99
CA PHE A 52 0.84 -0.08 -8.43
C PHE A 52 2.03 0.18 -9.37
N MET A 53 2.24 1.45 -9.70
CA MET A 53 3.49 1.93 -10.31
C MET A 53 4.44 2.43 -9.22
N LEU A 54 5.74 2.42 -9.48
CA LEU A 54 6.76 2.85 -8.53
C LEU A 54 6.50 4.27 -8.01
N ASP A 55 6.15 5.21 -8.90
CA ASP A 55 5.84 6.59 -8.52
C ASP A 55 4.69 6.67 -7.51
N ARG A 56 3.68 5.79 -7.63
CA ARG A 56 2.57 5.74 -6.69
C ARG A 56 3.02 5.22 -5.32
N ILE A 57 3.93 4.26 -5.28
CA ILE A 57 4.51 3.76 -4.03
C ILE A 57 5.30 4.88 -3.34
N ILE A 58 6.09 5.65 -4.09
CA ILE A 58 6.86 6.78 -3.57
C ILE A 58 5.93 7.84 -2.99
N GLN A 59 4.87 8.21 -3.71
CA GLN A 59 3.87 9.18 -3.23
C GLN A 59 3.17 8.70 -1.96
N ILE A 60 2.74 7.43 -1.91
CA ILE A 60 2.08 6.87 -0.73
C ILE A 60 3.04 6.85 0.47
N ALA A 61 4.29 6.45 0.29
CA ALA A 61 5.29 6.49 1.35
C ALA A 61 5.46 7.91 1.90
N ALA A 62 5.49 8.92 1.03
CA ALA A 62 5.60 10.32 1.43
C ALA A 62 4.40 10.81 2.27
N VAL A 63 3.17 10.34 2.01
CA VAL A 63 1.99 10.68 2.83
C VAL A 63 2.15 10.23 4.29
N PHE A 64 2.88 9.14 4.51
CA PHE A 64 3.18 8.60 5.84
C PHE A 64 4.54 9.06 6.39
N GLU A 65 5.18 10.04 5.76
CA GLU A 65 6.52 10.53 6.12
C GLU A 65 7.59 9.42 6.13
N LEU A 66 7.42 8.40 5.29
CA LEU A 66 8.35 7.29 5.12
C LEU A 66 9.18 7.44 3.85
N SER A 67 10.42 6.95 3.88
CA SER A 67 11.16 6.66 2.66
C SER A 67 10.54 5.45 1.93
N PRO A 68 10.73 5.33 0.60
CA PRO A 68 10.28 4.15 -0.14
C PRO A 68 10.86 2.83 0.41
N ARG A 69 12.06 2.87 0.99
CA ARG A 69 12.71 1.72 1.62
C ARG A 69 11.96 1.29 2.87
N GLU A 70 11.68 2.20 3.80
CA GLU A 70 10.97 1.90 5.06
C GLU A 70 9.56 1.37 4.78
N PHE A 71 8.85 1.99 3.83
CA PHE A 71 7.54 1.53 3.40
C PHE A 71 7.57 0.09 2.87
N LEU A 72 8.52 -0.24 2.00
CA LEU A 72 8.64 -1.59 1.43
C LEU A 72 9.10 -2.62 2.47
N GLU A 73 10.01 -2.27 3.38
CA GLU A 73 10.38 -3.13 4.50
C GLU A 73 9.16 -3.44 5.38
N GLY A 74 8.34 -2.42 5.68
CA GLY A 74 7.09 -2.59 6.42
C GLY A 74 6.10 -3.55 5.73
N TYR A 75 6.00 -3.49 4.40
CA TYR A 75 5.19 -4.41 3.59
C TYR A 75 5.74 -5.84 3.58
N PHE A 76 7.04 -6.02 3.31
CA PHE A 76 7.65 -7.34 3.23
C PHE A 76 7.65 -8.07 4.56
N ASN A 77 7.71 -7.35 5.69
CA ASN A 77 7.59 -7.93 7.03
C ASN A 77 6.17 -8.40 7.41
N GLN A 78 5.16 -8.22 6.53
CA GLN A 78 3.82 -8.79 6.74
C GLN A 78 3.64 -10.19 6.09
N ASN A 79 4.64 -10.69 5.36
CA ASN A 79 4.59 -11.94 4.59
C ASN A 79 5.50 -13.03 5.15
#